data_AF-A0A1G9YJ37-F1
#
_entry.id   AF-A0A1G9YJ37-F1
#
_cell.length_a   1.000
_cell.length_b   1.000
_cell.length_c   1.000
_cell.angle_alpha   90.00
_cell.angle_beta   90.00
_cell.angle_gamma   90.00
#
_symmetry.space_group_name_H-M   'P 1'
#
loop_
_entity.id
_entity.type
_entity.pdbx_description
1 polymer ?
#
loop_
_entity_poly.entity_id
_entity_poly.type
_entity_poly.pdbx_seq_one_letter_code
_entity_poly.pdbx_strand_id
1 'polypeptide(L)'
;MENLVVQSTTSKKHFNILMIAVICLLMLWGFSFYKYLILGIFQPLEIMTVTLILFVLIERMAARYSYEMNDKGLKCVKRGLLGTVTHEIPYKAIFSLSSYKPQLIGLVKFRRTYRFHSALDGREVWTVAYTVARSGKKLENRRIYFKPGDQMLAALKAKLPDKVVAF
;
A
#
# COMPACT_ATOMS: atom_id res chain seq x y z
N MET A 1 -11.26 21.66 12.33
CA MET A 1 -10.28 20.75 12.99
C MET A 1 -9.01 20.80 12.17
N GLU A 2 -7.83 20.78 12.80
CA GLU A 2 -6.56 20.75 12.05
C GLU A 2 -6.51 19.55 11.09
N ASN A 3 -6.07 19.80 9.86
CA ASN A 3 -5.87 18.73 8.87
C ASN A 3 -4.71 17.87 9.34
N LEU A 4 -5.01 16.69 9.92
CA LEU A 4 -3.98 15.76 10.35
C LEU A 4 -3.42 15.04 9.13
N VAL A 5 -2.14 15.25 8.86
CA VAL A 5 -1.39 14.62 7.76
C VAL A 5 -0.38 13.65 8.34
N VAL A 6 -0.51 12.37 8.00
CA VAL A 6 0.46 11.32 8.35
C VAL A 6 1.12 10.81 7.09
N GLN A 7 2.46 10.81 7.09
CA GLN A 7 3.25 10.24 6.01
C GLN A 7 3.76 8.85 6.38
N SER A 8 3.99 8.01 5.37
CA SER A 8 4.67 6.73 5.55
C SER A 8 6.10 6.94 6.01
N THR A 9 6.50 6.25 7.08
CA THR A 9 7.87 6.28 7.61
C THR A 9 8.62 5.06 7.12
N THR A 10 9.80 5.26 6.53
CA THR A 10 10.65 4.16 6.05
C THR A 10 11.41 3.53 7.22
N SER A 11 11.16 2.25 7.49
CA SER A 11 11.95 1.47 8.46
C SER A 11 13.29 1.07 7.85
N LYS A 12 14.38 1.35 8.57
CA LYS A 12 15.75 0.99 8.17
C LYS A 12 15.91 -0.52 7.91
N LYS A 13 15.26 -1.37 8.72
CA LYS A 13 15.33 -2.82 8.58
C LYS A 13 14.72 -3.29 7.26
N HIS A 14 13.50 -2.86 6.95
CA HIS A 14 12.82 -3.24 5.71
C HIS A 14 13.53 -2.67 4.47
N PHE A 15 14.07 -1.45 4.58
CA PHE A 15 14.89 -0.86 3.53
C PHE A 15 16.16 -1.66 3.24
N ASN A 16 16.91 -2.03 4.27
CA ASN A 16 18.14 -2.82 4.12
C ASN A 16 17.88 -4.18 3.48
N ILE A 17 16.82 -4.88 3.90
CA ILE A 17 16.43 -6.18 3.30
C ILE A 17 16.12 -6.03 1.81
N LEU A 18 15.34 -5.00 1.45
CA LEU A 18 15.01 -4.72 0.05
C LEU A 18 16.24 -4.31 -0.77
N MET A 19 17.15 -3.53 -0.20
CA MET A 19 18.41 -3.18 -0.85
C MET A 19 19.29 -4.41 -1.13
N ILE A 20 19.42 -5.32 -0.17
CA ILE A 20 20.17 -6.58 -0.37
C ILE A 20 19.54 -7.38 -1.51
N ALA A 21 18.21 -7.50 -1.54
CA ALA A 21 17.51 -8.19 -2.62
C ALA A 21 17.78 -7.55 -4.00
N VAL A 22 17.78 -6.21 -4.08
CA VAL A 22 18.11 -5.48 -5.32
C VAL A 22 19.56 -5.74 -5.75
N ILE A 23 20.52 -5.72 -4.82
CA ILE A 23 21.94 -6.00 -5.11
C ILE A 23 22.11 -7.43 -5.63
N CYS A 24 21.47 -8.42 -5.01
CA CYS A 24 21.50 -9.81 -5.49
C CYS A 24 20.92 -9.96 -6.90
N LEU A 25 19.81 -9.28 -7.20
CA LEU A 25 19.21 -9.31 -8.53
C LEU A 25 20.07 -8.60 -9.58
N LEU A 26 20.76 -7.51 -9.22
CA LEU A 26 21.72 -6.85 -10.10
C LEU A 26 22.94 -7.73 -10.40
N MET A 27 23.44 -8.49 -9.42
CA MET A 27 24.50 -9.46 -9.66
C MET A 27 24.05 -10.58 -10.60
N LEU A 28 22.84 -11.10 -10.44
CA LEU A 28 22.27 -12.08 -11.36
C LEU A 28 22.14 -11.51 -12.77
N TRP A 29 21.61 -10.28 -12.90
CA TRP A 29 21.49 -9.59 -14.18
C TRP A 29 22.86 -9.40 -14.86
N GLY A 30 23.88 -8.96 -14.10
CA GLY A 30 25.25 -8.81 -14.57
C GLY A 30 25.89 -10.15 -14.98
N PHE A 31 25.58 -11.24 -14.28
CA PHE A 31 26.03 -12.57 -14.66
C PHE A 31 25.36 -13.06 -15.95
N SER A 32 24.06 -12.82 -16.14
CA SER A 32 23.38 -13.10 -17.41
C SER A 32 24.01 -12.30 -18.57
N PHE A 33 24.40 -11.05 -18.31
CA PHE A 33 25.10 -10.21 -19.29
C PHE A 33 26.51 -10.73 -19.59
N TYR A 34 27.25 -11.20 -18.57
CA TYR A 34 28.56 -11.84 -18.74
C TYR A 34 28.47 -13.10 -19.62
N LYS A 35 27.47 -13.97 -19.39
CA LYS A 35 27.23 -15.16 -20.23
C LYS A 35 27.01 -14.77 -21.69
N TYR A 36 26.29 -13.67 -21.93
CA TYR A 36 26.06 -13.19 -23.29
C TYR A 36 27.36 -12.76 -23.97
N LEU A 37 28.19 -11.97 -23.30
CA LEU A 37 29.43 -11.43 -23.89
C LEU A 37 30.53 -12.47 -24.08
N ILE A 38 30.75 -13.36 -23.11
CA ILE A 38 31.91 -14.27 -23.11
C ILE A 38 31.54 -15.65 -23.66
N LEU A 39 30.37 -16.18 -23.30
CA LEU A 39 29.96 -17.53 -23.68
C LEU A 39 29.07 -17.53 -24.94
N GLY A 40 28.66 -16.36 -25.44
CA GLY A 40 27.74 -16.25 -26.59
C GLY A 40 26.34 -16.79 -26.30
N ILE A 41 26.00 -17.04 -25.03
CA ILE A 41 24.71 -17.62 -24.64
C ILE A 41 23.70 -16.49 -24.45
N PHE A 42 22.77 -16.35 -25.40
CA PHE A 42 21.72 -15.34 -25.33
C PHE A 42 20.43 -15.91 -24.71
N GLN A 43 20.12 -15.45 -23.49
CA GLN A 43 18.91 -15.84 -22.75
C GLN A 43 18.03 -14.60 -22.47
N PRO A 44 17.27 -14.11 -23.46
CA PRO A 44 16.51 -12.86 -23.34
C PRO A 44 15.41 -12.93 -22.27
N LEU A 45 14.83 -14.10 -22.05
CA LEU A 45 13.77 -14.29 -21.05
C LEU A 45 14.30 -14.04 -19.63
N GLU A 46 15.48 -14.55 -19.30
CA GLU A 46 16.12 -14.38 -17.98
C GLU A 46 16.37 -12.89 -17.70
N ILE A 47 17.00 -12.19 -18.66
CA ILE A 47 17.29 -10.76 -18.56
C ILE A 47 15.98 -9.97 -18.40
N MET A 48 14.96 -10.25 -19.20
CA MET A 48 13.68 -9.57 -19.13
C MET A 48 13.00 -9.78 -17.77
N THR A 49 12.96 -11.01 -17.27
CA THR A 49 12.35 -11.33 -15.97
C THR A 49 13.07 -10.62 -14.83
N VAL A 50 14.40 -10.68 -14.78
CA VAL A 50 15.17 -10.00 -13.72
C VAL A 50 15.00 -8.48 -13.78
N THR A 51 14.99 -7.91 -14.99
CA THR A 51 14.78 -6.47 -15.20
C THR A 51 13.38 -6.04 -14.70
N LEU A 52 12.34 -6.83 -15.00
CA LEU A 52 10.98 -6.54 -14.55
C LEU A 52 10.86 -6.62 -13.02
N ILE A 53 11.46 -7.63 -12.39
CA ILE A 53 11.48 -7.76 -10.93
C ILE A 53 12.19 -6.57 -10.29
N LEU A 54 13.36 -6.18 -10.81
CA LEU A 54 14.10 -4.99 -10.36
C LEU A 54 13.24 -3.73 -10.45
N PHE A 55 12.59 -3.52 -11.59
CA PHE A 55 11.70 -2.38 -11.80
C PHE A 55 10.57 -2.32 -10.77
N VAL A 56 9.90 -3.45 -10.51
CA VAL A 56 8.81 -3.54 -9.53
C VAL A 56 9.32 -3.28 -8.10
N LEU A 57 10.51 -3.79 -7.73
CA LEU A 57 11.09 -3.54 -6.42
C LEU A 57 11.46 -2.06 -6.23
N ILE A 58 12.06 -1.43 -7.23
CA ILE A 58 12.42 -0.01 -7.19
C ILE A 58 11.17 0.86 -7.10
N GLU A 59 10.11 0.58 -7.88
CA GLU A 59 8.83 1.29 -7.77
C GLU A 59 8.25 1.18 -6.36
N ARG A 60 8.28 -0.02 -5.78
CA ARG A 60 7.79 -0.28 -4.43
C ARG A 60 8.58 0.43 -3.35
N MET A 61 9.90 0.58 -3.53
CA MET A 61 10.78 1.31 -2.61
C MET A 61 10.63 2.83 -2.73
N ALA A 62 10.43 3.33 -3.95
CA ALA A 62 10.26 4.76 -4.23
C ALA A 62 8.86 5.28 -3.84
N ALA A 63 7.86 4.40 -3.75
CA ALA A 63 6.49 4.77 -3.43
C ALA A 63 6.36 5.40 -2.03
N ARG A 64 5.84 6.63 -1.99
CA ARG A 64 5.50 7.37 -0.78
C ARG A 64 3.99 7.41 -0.59
N TYR A 65 3.56 7.29 0.65
CA TYR A 65 2.14 7.29 1.00
C TYR A 65 1.86 8.41 1.99
N SER A 66 0.79 9.16 1.78
CA SER A 66 0.29 10.14 2.73
C SER A 66 -1.20 9.91 2.99
N TYR A 67 -1.58 10.17 4.24
CA TYR A 67 -2.94 10.06 4.73
C TYR A 67 -3.32 11.42 5.30
N GLU A 68 -4.43 11.96 4.85
CA GLU A 68 -4.92 13.27 5.27
C GLU A 68 -6.33 13.10 5.80
N MET A 69 -6.56 13.53 7.04
CA MET A 69 -7.92 13.63 7.59
C MET A 69 -8.43 15.05 7.41
N ASN A 70 -9.43 15.18 6.53
CA ASN A 70 -10.16 16.44 6.35
C ASN A 70 -11.48 16.39 7.14
N ASP A 71 -12.24 17.48 7.12
CA ASP A 71 -13.57 17.54 7.74
C ASP A 71 -14.59 16.62 7.03
N LYS A 72 -14.45 16.48 5.70
CA LYS A 72 -15.39 15.69 4.86
C LYS A 72 -15.07 14.19 4.82
N GLY A 73 -13.82 13.81 5.03
CA GLY A 73 -13.40 12.41 4.86
C GLY A 73 -11.90 12.17 5.01
N LEU A 74 -11.53 10.91 4.82
CA LEU A 74 -10.14 10.44 4.80
C LEU A 74 -9.63 10.43 3.35
N LYS A 75 -8.49 11.07 3.11
CA LYS A 75 -7.81 11.08 1.82
C LYS A 75 -6.51 10.29 1.91
N CYS A 76 -6.38 9.28 1.06
CA CYS A 76 -5.19 8.45 0.94
C CYS A 76 -4.51 8.75 -0.40
N VAL A 77 -3.25 9.14 -0.38
CA VAL A 77 -2.47 9.45 -1.57
C VAL A 77 -1.27 8.50 -1.65
N LYS A 78 -1.10 7.86 -2.81
CA LYS A 78 0.09 7.10 -3.19
C LYS A 78 0.82 7.90 -4.26
N ARG A 79 2.08 8.24 -4.04
CA ARG A 79 2.98 8.83 -5.03
C ARG A 79 4.06 7.81 -5.36
N GLY A 80 4.02 7.26 -6.57
CA GLY A 80 5.04 6.33 -7.07
C GLY A 80 5.71 6.87 -8.32
N LEU A 81 6.62 6.07 -8.90
CA LEU A 81 7.30 6.42 -10.15
C LEU A 81 6.32 6.51 -11.35
N LEU A 82 5.27 5.70 -11.32
CA LEU A 82 4.24 5.64 -12.37
C LEU A 82 3.12 6.69 -12.20
N GLY A 83 3.26 7.61 -11.25
CA GLY A 83 2.31 8.69 -11.01
C GLY A 83 1.68 8.70 -9.62
N THR A 84 0.66 9.53 -9.47
CA THR A 84 -0.04 9.75 -8.20
C THR A 84 -1.45 9.20 -8.24
N VAL A 85 -1.80 8.37 -7.26
CA VAL A 85 -3.15 7.83 -7.08
C VAL A 85 -3.73 8.40 -5.78
N THR A 86 -4.87 9.06 -5.89
CA THR A 86 -5.58 9.67 -4.76
C THR A 86 -6.92 8.97 -4.55
N HIS A 87 -7.24 8.65 -3.31
CA HIS A 87 -8.50 8.05 -2.90
C HIS A 87 -9.10 8.84 -1.74
N GLU A 88 -10.29 9.40 -1.95
CA GLU A 88 -11.05 10.10 -0.91
C GLU A 88 -12.24 9.25 -0.46
N ILE A 89 -12.40 9.13 0.86
CA ILE A 89 -13.45 8.34 1.50
C ILE A 89 -14.25 9.24 2.45
N PRO A 90 -15.54 9.50 2.16
CA PRO A 90 -16.40 10.22 3.08
C PRO A 90 -16.61 9.44 4.39
N TYR A 91 -16.56 10.10 5.55
CA TYR A 91 -16.75 9.41 6.84
C TYR A 91 -18.11 8.72 6.97
N LYS A 92 -19.15 9.27 6.33
CA LYS A 92 -20.50 8.68 6.31
C LYS A 92 -20.54 7.31 5.64
N ALA A 93 -19.64 7.07 4.68
CA ALA A 93 -19.57 5.83 3.92
C ALA A 93 -18.78 4.72 4.64
N ILE A 94 -17.97 5.08 5.64
CA ILE A 94 -17.20 4.13 6.43
C ILE A 94 -18.16 3.40 7.37
N PHE A 95 -18.12 2.07 7.37
CA PHE A 95 -18.91 1.25 8.28
C PHE A 95 -18.04 0.45 9.27
N SER A 96 -16.76 0.26 8.98
CA SER A 96 -15.85 -0.43 9.91
C SER A 96 -14.40 0.07 9.77
N LEU A 97 -13.75 0.24 10.92
CA LEU A 97 -12.32 0.47 11.08
C LEU A 97 -11.75 -0.63 12.01
N SER A 98 -10.77 -1.40 11.52
CA SER A 98 -10.18 -2.50 12.29
C SER A 98 -8.69 -2.68 12.01
N SER A 99 -7.97 -3.27 12.96
CA SER A 99 -6.60 -3.72 12.71
C SER A 99 -6.61 -4.89 11.73
N TYR A 100 -5.63 -4.93 10.82
CA TYR A 100 -5.57 -5.97 9.80
C TYR A 100 -5.31 -7.33 10.44
N LYS A 101 -6.35 -8.18 10.52
CA LYS A 101 -6.23 -9.60 10.85
C LYS A 101 -6.53 -10.44 9.60
N PRO A 102 -5.61 -11.31 9.15
CA PRO A 102 -5.81 -12.16 7.97
C PRO A 102 -7.03 -13.09 8.06
N GLN A 103 -7.49 -13.39 9.28
CA GLN A 103 -8.50 -14.42 9.57
C GLN A 103 -9.96 -13.96 9.39
N LEU A 104 -10.24 -12.65 9.26
CA LEU A 104 -11.61 -12.09 9.22
C LEU A 104 -12.18 -11.91 7.80
N ILE A 105 -11.59 -12.56 6.80
CA ILE A 105 -11.92 -12.35 5.37
C ILE A 105 -13.30 -12.93 4.96
N GLY A 106 -13.96 -13.70 5.83
CA GLY A 106 -15.16 -14.47 5.48
C GLY A 106 -16.52 -13.74 5.54
N LEU A 107 -16.71 -12.74 6.39
CA LEU A 107 -18.06 -12.22 6.69
C LEU A 107 -18.59 -11.17 5.70
N VAL A 108 -17.70 -10.40 5.05
CA VAL A 108 -18.11 -9.31 4.14
C VAL A 108 -17.43 -9.48 2.79
N LYS A 109 -18.23 -9.68 1.73
CA LYS A 109 -17.72 -9.74 0.34
C LYS A 109 -17.28 -8.35 -0.11
N PHE A 110 -15.97 -8.10 -0.07
CA PHE A 110 -15.36 -6.88 -0.61
C PHE A 110 -15.12 -7.03 -2.12
N ARG A 111 -15.71 -6.14 -2.93
CA ARG A 111 -15.50 -6.17 -4.37
C ARG A 111 -14.14 -5.59 -4.80
N ARG A 112 -13.62 -4.62 -4.05
CA ARG A 112 -12.32 -3.99 -4.31
C ARG A 112 -11.50 -3.83 -3.05
N THR A 113 -10.20 -4.06 -3.18
CA THR A 113 -9.21 -3.91 -2.11
C THR A 113 -8.11 -2.98 -2.59
N TYR A 114 -7.87 -1.89 -1.88
CA TYR A 114 -6.80 -0.95 -2.19
C TYR A 114 -5.70 -1.03 -1.13
N ARG A 115 -4.45 -1.11 -1.60
CA ARG A 115 -3.25 -1.18 -0.75
C ARG A 115 -2.56 0.19 -0.73
N PHE A 116 -2.89 0.98 0.28
CA PHE A 116 -2.30 2.29 0.56
C PHE A 116 -1.35 2.21 1.74
N HIS A 117 -0.45 1.24 1.77
CA HIS A 117 0.58 1.14 2.81
C HIS A 117 1.93 0.87 2.18
N SER A 118 2.97 1.51 2.72
CA SER A 118 4.33 1.21 2.32
C SER A 118 4.77 -0.14 2.90
N ALA A 119 5.46 -0.93 2.07
CA ALA A 119 6.13 -2.14 2.49
C ALA A 119 7.38 -1.86 3.34
N LEU A 120 7.92 -0.64 3.23
CA LEU A 120 9.04 -0.19 4.03
C LEU A 120 8.63 0.29 5.41
N ASP A 121 7.36 0.58 5.62
CA ASP A 121 6.87 1.05 6.92
C ASP A 121 6.71 -0.13 7.88
N GLY A 122 7.25 -0.03 9.08
CA GLY A 122 7.17 -1.10 10.10
C GLY A 122 5.89 -1.08 10.92
N ARG A 123 5.07 -0.03 10.82
CA ARG A 123 3.86 0.15 11.63
C ARG A 123 2.74 -0.83 11.25
N GLU A 124 1.82 -1.04 12.18
CA GLU A 124 0.65 -1.90 11.98
C GLU A 124 -0.25 -1.41 10.85
N VAL A 125 -0.77 -2.36 10.08
CA VAL A 125 -1.71 -2.09 9.00
C VAL A 125 -3.12 -2.06 9.57
N TRP A 126 -3.85 -0.99 9.27
CA TRP A 126 -5.26 -0.84 9.56
C TRP A 126 -6.10 -0.97 8.31
N THR A 127 -7.34 -1.42 8.48
CA THR A 127 -8.33 -1.62 7.43
C THR A 127 -9.50 -0.67 7.64
N VAL A 128 -9.79 0.15 6.63
CA VAL A 128 -11.06 0.91 6.55
C VAL A 128 -11.95 0.21 5.53
N ALA A 129 -13.15 -0.14 5.96
CA ALA A 129 -14.19 -0.71 5.12
C ALA A 129 -15.31 0.33 4.91
N TYR A 130 -15.68 0.52 3.65
CA TYR A 130 -16.62 1.55 3.24
C TYR A 130 -17.46 1.11 2.06
N THR A 131 -18.67 1.65 1.96
CA THR A 131 -19.59 1.35 0.86
C THR A 131 -19.65 2.52 -0.10
N VAL A 132 -19.58 2.24 -1.40
CA VAL A 132 -19.72 3.25 -2.45
C VAL A 132 -20.91 2.91 -3.32
N ALA A 133 -21.82 3.88 -3.45
CA ALA A 133 -22.84 3.86 -4.49
C ALA A 133 -22.18 4.30 -5.81
N ARG A 134 -22.19 3.43 -6.81
CA ARG A 134 -21.80 3.81 -8.18
C ARG A 134 -23.06 4.27 -8.89
N SER A 135 -23.01 5.42 -9.56
CA SER A 135 -24.15 5.98 -10.30
C SER A 135 -24.83 4.87 -11.14
N GLY A 136 -26.09 4.56 -10.82
CA GLY A 136 -26.91 3.54 -11.47
C GLY A 136 -26.59 2.06 -11.15
N LYS A 137 -25.75 1.73 -10.15
CA LYS A 137 -25.39 0.34 -9.80
C LYS A 137 -25.54 0.03 -8.30
N LYS A 138 -25.66 -1.27 -8.00
CA LYS A 138 -25.71 -1.83 -6.64
C LYS A 138 -24.56 -1.30 -5.76
N LEU A 139 -24.85 -1.10 -4.47
CA LEU A 139 -23.86 -0.73 -3.46
C LEU A 139 -22.67 -1.70 -3.48
N GLU A 140 -21.45 -1.16 -3.55
CA GLU A 140 -20.22 -1.96 -3.56
C GLU A 140 -19.44 -1.71 -2.27
N ASN A 141 -19.14 -2.78 -1.54
CA ASN A 141 -18.23 -2.73 -0.40
C ASN A 141 -16.78 -2.74 -0.88
N ARG A 142 -15.99 -1.82 -0.34
CA ARG A 142 -14.58 -1.62 -0.64
C ARG A 142 -13.79 -1.56 0.66
N ARG A 143 -12.50 -1.88 0.58
CA ARG A 143 -11.58 -1.74 1.71
C ARG A 143 -10.26 -1.10 1.30
N ILE A 144 -9.70 -0.32 2.22
CA ILE A 144 -8.36 0.27 2.10
C ILE A 144 -7.51 -0.23 3.26
N TYR A 145 -6.30 -0.69 2.92
CA TYR A 145 -5.25 -0.98 3.89
C TYR A 145 -4.27 0.18 3.96
N PHE A 146 -4.07 0.75 5.14
CA PHE A 146 -3.24 1.93 5.36
C PHE A 146 -2.59 1.90 6.74
N LYS A 147 -1.68 2.84 7.02
CA LYS A 147 -0.94 2.92 8.29
C LYS A 147 -1.16 4.29 8.94
N PRO A 148 -2.26 4.48 9.71
CA PRO A 148 -2.62 5.78 10.26
C PRO A 148 -1.59 6.32 11.27
N GLY A 149 -0.84 5.47 11.97
CA GLY A 149 -0.07 5.90 13.14
C GLY A 149 -0.99 6.31 14.30
N ASP A 150 -0.41 6.57 15.47
CA ASP A 150 -1.18 6.64 16.72
C ASP A 150 -2.09 7.88 16.79
N GLN A 151 -1.59 9.03 16.35
CA GLN A 151 -2.33 10.30 16.39
C GLN A 151 -3.56 10.28 15.46
N MET A 152 -3.38 9.85 14.20
CA MET A 152 -4.50 9.74 13.26
C MET A 152 -5.47 8.63 13.67
N LEU A 153 -4.97 7.54 14.23
CA LEU A 153 -5.83 6.48 14.75
C LEU A 153 -6.71 6.98 15.91
N ALA A 154 -6.14 7.73 16.85
CA ALA A 154 -6.89 8.34 17.94
C ALA A 154 -7.96 9.32 17.41
N ALA A 155 -7.61 10.16 16.44
CA ALA A 155 -8.55 11.08 15.79
C ALA A 155 -9.67 10.35 15.03
N LEU A 156 -9.36 9.24 14.34
CA LEU A 156 -10.35 8.39 13.67
C LEU A 156 -11.28 7.72 14.68
N LYS A 157 -10.75 7.21 15.80
CA LYS A 157 -11.54 6.61 16.88
C LYS A 157 -12.47 7.64 17.52
N ALA A 158 -12.00 8.87 17.75
CA ALA A 158 -12.83 9.96 18.28
C ALA A 158 -13.96 10.38 17.33
N LYS A 159 -13.71 10.38 16.01
CA LYS A 159 -14.74 10.71 15.00
C LYS A 159 -15.71 9.56 14.71
N LEU A 160 -15.29 8.31 14.90
CA LEU A 160 -16.07 7.11 14.54
C LEU A 160 -16.13 6.11 15.71
N PRO A 161 -16.58 6.51 16.92
CA PRO A 161 -16.51 5.65 18.10
C PRO A 161 -17.26 4.32 17.92
N ASP A 162 -18.43 4.36 17.28
CA ASP A 162 -19.30 3.18 17.10
C ASP A 162 -18.88 2.26 15.95
N LYS A 163 -17.84 2.61 15.19
CA LYS A 163 -17.41 1.87 13.98
C LYS A 163 -16.02 1.25 14.12
N VAL A 164 -15.39 1.41 15.28
CA VAL A 164 -14.11 0.80 15.61
C VAL A 164 -14.39 -0.62 16.07
N VAL A 165 -14.08 -1.60 15.22
CA VAL A 165 -14.21 -3.00 15.62
C VAL A 165 -12.85 -3.45 16.13
N ALA A 166 -12.65 -3.34 17.44
CA ALA A 166 -11.56 -4.00 18.14
C ALA A 166 -11.92 -5.48 18.25
N PHE A 167 -11.34 -6.29 17.38
CA PHE A 167 -11.31 -7.75 17.53
C PHE A 167 -10.02 -8.16 18.20
#